data_AF-A0A8S3BYE6-F1
#
_entry.id   AF-A0A8S3BYE6-F1
#
_cell.length_a   1.000
_cell.length_b   1.000
_cell.length_c   1.000
_cell.angle_alpha   90.00
_cell.angle_beta   90.00
_cell.angle_gamma   90.00
#
_symmetry.space_group_name_H-M   'P 1'
#
loop_
_entity.id
_entity.type
_entity.pdbx_description
1 polymer ?
#
loop_
_entity_poly.entity_id
_entity_poly.type
_entity_poly.pdbx_seq_one_letter_code
_entity_poly.pdbx_strand_id
1 'polypeptide(L)' 'HGAYFADDPRKSNGYANPDPKTTRRVIFYNKVLLGNESVQTKTDATLTAAPIDHHSVHGAGGWTG' A
#
# COMPACT_ATOMS: atom_id res chain seq x y z
N HIS A 1 11.26 1.57 5.72
CA HIS A 1 10.24 0.64 6.25
C HIS A 1 8.98 1.43 6.59
N GLY A 2 7.81 0.98 6.14
CA GLY A 2 6.52 1.66 6.39
C GLY A 2 5.35 0.68 6.35
N ALA A 3 4.14 1.16 6.65
CA ALA A 3 2.91 0.39 6.48
C ALA A 3 2.32 0.65 5.09
N TYR A 4 2.04 -0.41 4.35
CA TYR A 4 1.54 -0.34 2.98
C TYR A 4 0.05 -0.66 2.94
N PHE A 5 -0.69 0.15 2.18
CA PHE A 5 -2.12 0.00 1.94
C PHE A 5 -2.39 0.10 0.43
N ALA A 6 -3.51 -0.46 -0.02
CA ALA A 6 -3.97 -0.30 -1.39
C ALA A 6 -5.46 0.07 -1.40
N ASP A 7 -5.82 0.92 -2.35
CA ASP A 7 -7.18 1.32 -2.70
C ASP A 7 -7.93 0.21 -3.46
N ASP A 8 -7.21 -0.50 -4.33
CA ASP A 8 -7.69 -1.69 -5.01
C ASP A 8 -7.49 -2.95 -4.13
N PRO A 9 -8.57 -3.61 -3.66
CA PRO A 9 -8.46 -4.79 -2.81
C PRO A 9 -7.76 -5.97 -3.51
N ARG A 10 -7.72 -6.01 -4.85
CA ARG A 10 -7.02 -7.06 -5.60
C ARG A 10 -5.51 -7.00 -5.38
N LYS A 11 -4.95 -5.80 -5.23
CA LYS A 11 -3.51 -5.59 -4.91
C LYS A 11 -3.20 -6.16 -3.53
N SER A 12 -3.96 -5.78 -2.50
CA SER A 12 -3.81 -6.31 -1.13
C SER A 12 -4.01 -7.83 -1.07
N ASN A 13 -4.99 -8.37 -1.81
CA ASN A 13 -5.24 -9.81 -1.88
C ASN A 13 -4.03 -10.59 -2.45
N GLY A 14 -3.20 -9.99 -3.31
CA GLY A 14 -1.97 -10.59 -3.81
C GLY A 14 -0.94 -10.89 -2.71
N TYR A 15 -1.03 -10.20 -1.57
CA TYR A 15 -0.17 -10.39 -0.40
C TYR A 15 -0.82 -11.29 0.68
N ALA A 16 -2.06 -11.72 0.49
CA ALA A 16 -2.74 -12.60 1.44
C ALA A 16 -2.39 -14.08 1.17
N ASN A 17 -1.76 -14.72 2.15
CA ASN A 17 -1.52 -16.17 2.11
C ASN A 17 -2.83 -16.92 2.40
N PRO A 18 -3.31 -17.77 1.47
CA PRO A 18 -4.51 -18.55 1.72
C PRO A 18 -4.27 -19.62 2.78
N ASP A 19 -5.28 -19.87 3.62
CA ASP A 19 -5.28 -21.03 4.49
C ASP A 19 -5.23 -22.33 3.65
N PRO A 20 -4.29 -23.26 3.90
CA PRO A 20 -4.07 -24.42 3.04
C PRO A 20 -5.22 -25.43 3.05
N LYS A 21 -6.13 -25.38 4.04
CA LYS A 21 -7.25 -26.33 4.18
C LYS A 21 -8.54 -25.79 3.59
N THR A 22 -8.77 -24.49 3.71
CA THR A 22 -10.05 -23.84 3.38
C THR A 22 -9.93 -22.86 2.21
N THR A 23 -8.71 -22.52 1.77
CA THR A 23 -8.39 -21.49 0.78
C THR A 23 -8.86 -20.07 1.17
N ARG A 24 -9.34 -19.89 2.41
CA ARG A 24 -9.84 -18.61 2.91
C ARG A 24 -8.69 -17.63 3.09
N ARG A 25 -9.02 -16.35 2.94
CA ARG A 25 -8.12 -15.20 3.09
C ARG A 25 -8.78 -14.15 3.96
N VAL A 26 -7.97 -13.32 4.61
CA VAL A 26 -8.42 -12.19 5.43
C VAL A 26 -7.82 -10.91 4.86
N ILE A 27 -8.64 -9.88 4.74
CA ILE A 27 -8.25 -8.53 4.29
C ILE A 27 -8.72 -7.54 5.35
N PHE A 28 -7.84 -6.63 5.75
CA PHE A 28 -8.16 -5.57 6.71
C PHE A 28 -8.52 -4.27 5.99
N TYR A 29 -9.69 -3.72 6.31
CA TYR A 29 -10.09 -2.38 5.89
C TYR A 29 -9.83 -1.41 7.05
N ASN A 30 -8.97 -0.42 6.81
CA ASN A 30 -8.57 0.54 7.83
C ASN A 30 -8.79 1.96 7.31
N LYS A 31 -9.24 2.87 8.20
CA LYS A 31 -9.18 4.30 7.95
C LYS A 31 -7.78 4.78 8.26
N VAL A 32 -7.06 5.25 7.25
CA VAL A 32 -5.69 5.79 7.39
C VAL A 32 -5.74 7.31 7.19
N LEU A 33 -5.17 8.06 8.11
CA LEU A 33 -5.04 9.51 7.98
C LEU A 33 -3.79 9.83 7.15
N LEU A 34 -3.96 10.00 5.83
CA LEU A 34 -2.85 10.20 4.89
C LEU A 34 -2.23 11.60 4.95
N GLY A 35 -3.00 12.61 5.39
CA GLY A 35 -2.53 13.99 5.50
C GLY A 35 -2.15 14.60 4.16
N ASN A 36 -0.99 15.25 4.10
CA ASN A 36 -0.42 15.78 2.87
C ASN A 36 0.41 14.68 2.18
N GLU A 37 -0.01 14.24 1.00
CA GLU A 37 0.54 13.08 0.31
C GLU A 37 1.65 13.48 -0.67
N SER A 38 2.82 12.86 -0.58
CA SER A 38 3.84 12.95 -1.62
C SER A 38 3.57 11.90 -2.68
N VAL A 39 3.26 12.32 -3.91
CA VAL A 39 3.05 11.39 -5.03
C VAL A 39 4.40 11.02 -5.67
N GLN A 40 4.68 9.72 -5.76
CA GLN A 40 5.89 9.19 -6.38
C GLN A 40 5.55 8.24 -7.53
N THR A 41 6.19 8.41 -8.69
CA THR A 41 5.96 7.57 -9.88
C THR A 41 7.06 6.53 -10.10
N LYS A 42 8.11 6.56 -9.27
CA LYS A 42 9.25 5.64 -9.33
C LYS A 42 9.39 4.94 -7.99
N THR A 43 9.81 3.68 -8.04
CA THR A 43 10.15 2.92 -6.84
C THR A 43 11.39 3.51 -6.18
N ASP A 44 11.28 3.83 -4.89
CA ASP A 44 12.40 4.17 -4.02
C ASP A 44 12.41 3.25 -2.80
N ALA A 45 13.32 2.27 -2.79
CA ALA A 45 13.46 1.31 -1.71
C ALA A 45 14.21 1.88 -0.49
N THR A 46 14.81 3.06 -0.61
CA THR A 46 15.58 3.70 0.47
C THR A 46 14.70 4.51 1.42
N LEU A 47 13.42 4.70 1.05
CA LEU A 47 12.48 5.51 1.81
C LEU A 47 12.20 4.93 3.22
N THR A 48 12.46 5.75 4.23
CA THR A 48 12.18 5.44 5.65
C THR A 48 11.14 6.37 6.27
N ALA A 49 10.84 7.51 5.65
CA ALA A 49 9.83 8.48 6.07
C ALA A 49 9.28 9.24 4.84
N ALA A 50 8.16 9.95 5.00
CA ALA A 50 7.69 10.87 3.96
C ALA A 50 8.68 12.04 3.76
N PRO A 51 8.75 12.66 2.56
CA PRO A 51 9.52 13.87 2.34
C PRO A 51 9.10 15.03 3.25
N ILE A 52 9.94 16.08 3.32
CA ILE A 52 9.62 17.29 4.09
C ILE A 52 8.25 17.84 3.66
N ASP A 53 7.50 18.37 4.64
CA ASP A 53 6.15 18.91 4.51
C ASP A 53 5.06 17.89 4.08
N HIS A 54 5.39 16.60 4.02
CA HIS A 54 4.44 15.52 3.72
C HIS A 54 4.29 14.56 4.90
N HIS A 55 3.17 13.86 4.93
CA HIS A 55 2.79 12.95 6.01
C HIS A 55 2.75 11.49 5.54
N SER A 56 2.56 11.27 4.25
CA SER A 56 2.51 9.94 3.63
C SER A 56 3.06 9.98 2.21
N VAL A 57 3.26 8.79 1.64
CA VAL A 57 3.71 8.62 0.25
C VAL A 57 2.71 7.78 -0.51
N HIS A 58 2.30 8.29 -1.66
CA HIS A 58 1.45 7.59 -2.61
C HIS A 58 2.29 7.18 -3.82
N GLY A 59 2.54 5.88 -3.96
CA GLY A 59 3.14 5.30 -5.16
C GLY A 59 2.15 5.30 -6.33
N ALA A 60 2.13 6.35 -7.14
CA ALA A 60 1.36 6.45 -8.38
C ALA A 60 2.09 5.69 -9.50
N GLY A 61 2.20 4.37 -9.36
CA GLY A 61 2.67 3.46 -10.39
C GLY A 61 1.49 2.82 -11.11
N GLY A 62 1.37 3.06 -12.41
CA GLY A 62 0.26 2.60 -13.25
C GLY A 62 0.07 1.09 -13.22
N TRP A 63 -1.08 0.64 -12.71
CA TRP A 63 -1.66 -0.63 -13.11
C TRP A 63 -2.46 -0.37 -14.39
N THR A 64 -1.80 -0.54 -15.55
CA THR A 64 -2.49 -0.74 -16.82
C THR A 64 -2.96 -2.19 -16.84
N GLY A 65 -4.12 -2.45 -16.23
CA GLY A 65 -4.87 -3.67 -16.54
C GLY A 65 -5.26 -3.70 -18.00
#